data_AF-A0A075I580-F1
#
_entry.id   AF-A0A075I580-F1
#
_cell.length_a   1.000
_cell.length_b   1.000
_cell.length_c   1.000
_cell.angle_alpha   90.00
_cell.angle_beta   90.00
_cell.angle_gamma   90.00
#
_symmetry.space_group_name_H-M   'P 1'
#
loop_
_entity.id
_entity.type
_entity.pdbx_description
1 polymer ?
#
loop_
_entity_poly.entity_id
_entity_poly.type
_entity_poly.pdbx_seq_one_letter_code
_entity_poly.pdbx_strand_id
1 'polypeptide(L)'
;MKLWGKFFFAVFTLSLLSYGISGAAYAAVEPLSVTTNKEFYGEGNTITISGFVKNFDASDPQKKMDVTIVITAPNGNLVTVLQISPSSDGNYSDSFTAGGMISAEGDYTVKAKWGAQSNQTVFKYGGSSGAPVVEEEVPESTQTQVVDEEPEVDEEPVMESSQPVCGPGTVLKNNVCVAEQQKGGGCLIATAAFGSEMAPQVQFLREIRDGTVLQTQSGSTFMTGFNQFYYSFSPAVADYERENPAFKETVKIAITPMLTSLAILNYVDIDSEEEMLGYGIGIILLNIGMYFVAPAAIIFKIRNRK
;
A
#
# COMPACT_ATOMS: atom_id res chain seq x y z
N MET A 1 21.71 39.31 26.75
CA MET A 1 20.84 38.25 26.17
C MET A 1 21.04 37.99 24.67
N LYS A 2 22.09 38.51 24.00
CA LYS A 2 22.27 38.38 22.52
C LYS A 2 23.20 37.23 22.07
N LEU A 3 23.98 36.62 22.97
CA LEU A 3 24.85 35.49 22.62
C LEU A 3 24.20 34.12 22.83
N TRP A 4 23.18 34.01 23.69
CA TRP A 4 22.60 32.70 24.04
C TRP A 4 21.66 32.14 22.96
N GLY A 5 20.97 33.00 22.21
CA GLY A 5 20.10 32.56 21.10
C GLY A 5 20.85 32.01 19.89
N LYS A 6 22.11 32.40 19.69
CA LYS A 6 22.97 31.86 18.62
C LYS A 6 23.51 30.47 18.95
N PHE A 7 23.74 30.19 20.24
CA PHE A 7 24.14 28.86 20.70
C PHE A 7 22.98 27.86 20.66
N PHE A 8 21.75 28.29 20.99
CA PHE A 8 20.57 27.42 20.90
C PHE A 8 20.22 27.03 19.46
N PHE A 9 20.37 27.94 18.50
CA PHE A 9 20.10 27.64 17.09
C PHE A 9 21.13 26.66 16.49
N ALA A 10 22.40 26.78 16.88
CA ALA A 10 23.45 25.86 16.44
C ALA A 10 23.28 24.44 17.01
N VAL A 11 22.84 24.31 18.27
CA VAL A 11 22.54 23.00 18.89
C VAL A 11 21.25 22.38 18.32
N PHE A 12 20.27 23.19 17.91
CA PHE A 12 19.06 22.70 17.25
C PHE A 12 19.31 22.25 15.80
N THR A 13 20.20 22.91 15.07
CA THR A 13 20.60 22.46 13.73
C THR A 13 21.53 21.23 13.77
N LEU A 14 22.35 21.09 14.82
CA LEU A 14 23.25 19.93 14.97
C LEU A 14 22.52 18.68 15.48
N SER A 15 21.41 18.84 16.21
CA SER A 15 20.53 17.72 16.60
C SER A 15 19.67 17.19 15.45
N LEU A 16 19.34 18.02 14.45
CA LEU A 16 18.68 17.57 13.22
C LEU A 16 19.63 16.81 12.26
N LEU A 17 20.95 17.03 12.34
CA LEU A 17 21.93 16.27 11.58
C LEU A 17 22.30 14.93 12.24
N SER A 18 22.15 14.80 13.57
CA SER A 18 22.43 13.54 14.27
C SER A 18 21.31 12.51 14.17
N TYR A 19 20.12 12.87 13.68
CA TYR A 19 19.04 11.92 13.36
C TYR A 19 19.03 11.49 11.88
N GLY A 20 19.97 11.98 11.06
CA GLY A 20 20.01 11.72 9.62
C GLY A 20 20.91 10.57 9.17
N ILE A 21 21.65 9.90 10.05
CA ILE A 21 22.56 8.80 9.68
C ILE A 21 22.49 7.69 10.72
N SER A 22 21.35 7.03 10.80
CA SER A 22 21.28 5.65 11.28
C SER A 22 20.73 4.83 10.13
N GLY A 23 21.59 4.58 9.15
CA GLY A 23 21.41 3.51 8.18
C GLY A 23 21.55 2.17 8.90
N ALA A 24 20.60 1.85 9.76
CA ALA A 24 20.20 0.47 9.92
C ALA A 24 19.12 0.26 8.86
N ALA A 25 19.54 -0.12 7.66
CA ALA A 25 18.68 -0.87 6.78
C ALA A 25 18.38 -2.18 7.51
N TYR A 26 17.40 -2.15 8.41
CA TYR A 26 16.67 -3.35 8.73
C TYR A 26 16.13 -3.80 7.39
N ALA A 27 16.61 -4.94 6.88
CA ALA A 27 15.90 -5.67 5.85
C ALA A 27 14.55 -6.04 6.45
N ALA A 28 13.59 -5.11 6.36
CA ALA A 28 12.21 -5.35 6.70
C ALA A 28 11.74 -6.33 5.63
N VAL A 29 11.83 -7.62 5.93
CA VAL A 29 11.24 -8.67 5.10
C VAL A 29 9.79 -8.27 4.91
N GLU A 30 9.46 -7.99 3.66
CA GLU A 30 8.14 -7.51 3.26
C GLU A 30 7.09 -8.50 3.77
N PRO A 31 5.94 -8.02 4.27
CA PRO A 31 4.93 -8.87 4.88
C PRO A 31 4.27 -9.84 3.90
N LEU A 32 4.39 -9.58 2.60
CA LEU A 32 4.01 -10.46 1.51
C LEU A 32 5.12 -10.39 0.46
N SER A 33 5.70 -11.51 0.05
CA SER A 33 6.65 -11.57 -1.08
C SER A 33 6.00 -12.30 -2.25
N VAL A 34 6.40 -11.97 -3.48
CA VAL A 34 6.01 -12.70 -4.69
C VAL A 34 7.16 -12.73 -5.68
N THR A 35 7.47 -13.89 -6.23
CA THR A 35 8.52 -14.11 -7.22
C THR A 35 8.06 -15.13 -8.26
N THR A 36 8.76 -15.14 -9.38
CA THR A 36 8.65 -16.19 -10.39
C THR A 36 9.95 -17.00 -10.41
N ASN A 37 9.89 -18.25 -10.86
CA ASN A 37 11.09 -19.10 -10.95
C ASN A 37 12.12 -18.62 -11.99
N LYS A 38 11.70 -17.80 -12.98
CA LYS A 38 12.56 -17.19 -14.00
C LYS A 38 12.07 -15.78 -14.32
N GLU A 39 12.94 -14.99 -14.94
CA GLU A 39 12.61 -13.64 -15.41
C GLU A 39 12.10 -13.64 -16.86
N PHE A 40 12.37 -14.70 -17.63
CA PHE A 40 11.98 -14.83 -19.04
C PHE A 40 11.39 -16.21 -19.34
N TYR A 41 10.32 -16.24 -20.13
CA TYR A 41 9.61 -17.45 -20.55
C TYR A 41 9.28 -17.40 -22.05
N GLY A 42 9.33 -18.55 -22.71
CA GLY A 42 8.76 -18.79 -24.03
C GLY A 42 7.54 -19.70 -23.96
N GLU A 43 6.89 -19.90 -25.11
CA GLU A 43 5.73 -20.79 -25.24
C GLU A 43 6.05 -22.21 -24.75
N GLY A 44 5.16 -22.76 -23.91
CA GLY A 44 5.30 -24.08 -23.32
C GLY A 44 6.18 -24.13 -22.07
N ASN A 45 6.86 -23.05 -21.66
CA ASN A 45 7.61 -23.05 -20.40
C ASN A 45 6.69 -23.03 -19.18
N THR A 46 7.07 -23.73 -18.11
CA THR A 46 6.36 -23.68 -16.84
C THR A 46 6.73 -22.42 -16.06
N ILE A 47 5.75 -21.57 -15.80
CA ILE A 47 5.83 -20.43 -14.90
C ILE A 47 5.39 -20.91 -13.51
N THR A 48 6.29 -20.83 -12.54
CA THR A 48 6.00 -21.07 -11.13
C THR A 48 6.02 -19.72 -10.41
N ILE A 49 4.88 -19.37 -9.81
CA ILE A 49 4.74 -18.21 -8.95
C ILE A 49 4.82 -18.70 -7.51
N SER A 50 5.71 -18.10 -6.73
CA SER A 50 5.88 -18.45 -5.32
C SER A 50 6.03 -17.22 -4.46
N GLY A 51 5.74 -17.35 -3.17
CA GLY A 51 5.90 -16.25 -2.23
C GLY A 51 5.72 -16.68 -0.79
N PHE A 52 5.84 -15.71 0.10
CA PHE A 52 5.74 -15.91 1.54
C PHE A 52 4.83 -14.85 2.17
N VAL A 53 3.99 -15.31 3.09
CA VAL A 53 3.10 -14.49 3.89
C VAL A 53 3.59 -14.44 5.33
N LYS A 54 4.00 -13.26 5.77
CA LYS A 54 4.48 -13.07 7.14
C LYS A 54 3.32 -13.13 8.14
N ASN A 55 3.51 -13.91 9.20
CA ASN A 55 2.52 -14.13 10.26
C ASN A 55 1.21 -14.76 9.76
N PHE A 56 1.27 -15.58 8.70
CA PHE A 56 0.16 -16.45 8.35
C PHE A 56 -0.17 -17.39 9.53
N ASP A 57 -1.47 -17.57 9.79
CA ASP A 57 -1.94 -18.42 10.88
C ASP A 57 -3.23 -19.10 10.45
N ALA A 58 -3.14 -20.41 10.19
CA ALA A 58 -4.27 -21.23 9.75
C ALA A 58 -5.37 -21.37 10.83
N SER A 59 -5.03 -21.13 12.10
CA SER A 59 -5.97 -21.22 13.22
C SER A 59 -6.77 -19.93 13.44
N ASP A 60 -6.28 -18.79 12.95
CA ASP A 60 -6.90 -17.48 13.07
C ASP A 60 -7.79 -17.19 11.84
N PRO A 61 -9.13 -17.07 12.00
CA PRO A 61 -10.04 -16.78 10.89
C PRO A 61 -9.71 -15.48 10.12
N GLN A 62 -8.99 -14.53 10.73
CA GLN A 62 -8.58 -13.29 10.08
C GLN A 62 -7.24 -13.41 9.33
N LYS A 63 -6.49 -14.49 9.53
CA LYS A 63 -5.17 -14.71 8.91
C LYS A 63 -5.11 -15.95 8.02
N LYS A 64 -6.10 -16.85 8.08
CA LYS A 64 -6.25 -17.99 7.17
C LYS A 64 -6.85 -17.61 5.80
N MET A 65 -6.46 -16.47 5.26
CA MET A 65 -6.95 -15.99 3.96
C MET A 65 -6.06 -16.50 2.84
N ASP A 66 -6.67 -16.79 1.68
CA ASP A 66 -5.94 -17.13 0.47
C ASP A 66 -5.21 -15.90 -0.10
N VAL A 67 -4.06 -16.15 -0.72
CA VAL A 67 -3.34 -15.16 -1.50
C VAL A 67 -3.98 -15.10 -2.88
N THR A 68 -4.41 -13.91 -3.27
CA THR A 68 -4.95 -13.65 -4.61
C THR A 68 -3.83 -13.18 -5.53
N ILE A 69 -3.55 -13.93 -6.59
CA ILE A 69 -2.58 -13.57 -7.63
C ILE A 69 -3.35 -13.08 -8.85
N VAL A 70 -3.00 -11.90 -9.35
CA VAL A 70 -3.56 -11.30 -10.56
C VAL A 70 -2.45 -11.14 -11.58
N ILE A 71 -2.61 -11.77 -12.73
CA ILE A 71 -1.64 -11.67 -13.83
C ILE A 71 -2.23 -10.75 -14.91
N THR A 72 -1.48 -9.71 -15.26
CA THR A 72 -1.86 -8.71 -16.25
C THR A 72 -0.87 -8.71 -17.41
N ALA A 73 -1.39 -8.75 -18.63
CA ALA A 73 -0.61 -8.73 -19.86
C ALA A 73 -0.04 -7.33 -20.15
N PRO A 74 0.97 -7.21 -21.04
CA PRO A 74 1.60 -5.93 -21.36
C PRO A 74 0.63 -4.89 -21.95
N ASN A 75 -0.46 -5.34 -22.57
CA ASN A 75 -1.52 -4.50 -23.10
C ASN A 75 -2.56 -4.06 -22.05
N GLY A 76 -2.33 -4.37 -20.77
CA GLY A 76 -3.24 -4.07 -19.66
C GLY A 76 -4.41 -5.04 -19.50
N ASN A 77 -4.53 -6.06 -20.37
CA ASN A 77 -5.60 -7.04 -20.25
C ASN A 77 -5.32 -8.03 -19.11
N LEU A 78 -6.38 -8.42 -18.40
CA LEU A 78 -6.31 -9.46 -17.40
C LEU A 78 -6.05 -10.82 -18.08
N VAL A 79 -5.01 -11.53 -17.62
CA VAL A 79 -4.69 -12.89 -18.06
C VAL A 79 -5.45 -13.89 -17.20
N THR A 80 -5.24 -13.84 -15.88
CA THR A 80 -5.85 -14.78 -14.95
C THR A 80 -5.83 -14.24 -13.52
N VAL A 81 -6.67 -14.84 -12.68
CA VAL A 81 -6.68 -14.65 -11.23
C VAL A 81 -6.60 -16.01 -10.57
N LEU A 82 -5.63 -16.20 -9.67
CA LEU A 82 -5.44 -17.42 -8.88
C LEU A 82 -5.71 -17.10 -7.41
N GLN A 83 -6.26 -18.05 -6.68
CA GLN A 83 -6.36 -18.00 -5.22
C GLN A 83 -5.60 -19.19 -4.66
N ILE A 84 -4.55 -18.92 -3.88
CA ILE A 84 -3.63 -19.93 -3.36
C ILE A 84 -3.66 -19.85 -1.84
N SER A 85 -4.08 -20.93 -1.19
CA SER A 85 -4.01 -21.04 0.26
C SER A 85 -2.56 -21.25 0.70
N PRO A 86 -1.98 -20.38 1.55
CA PRO A 86 -0.64 -20.61 2.08
C PRO A 86 -0.56 -21.88 2.93
N SER A 87 0.60 -22.54 2.92
CA SER A 87 0.93 -23.61 3.86
C SER A 87 1.08 -23.07 5.28
N SER A 88 1.15 -23.96 6.27
CA SER A 88 1.22 -23.58 7.69
C SER A 88 2.41 -22.70 8.07
N ASP A 89 3.47 -22.71 7.25
CA ASP A 89 4.65 -21.86 7.38
C ASP A 89 4.49 -20.50 6.67
N GLY A 90 3.39 -20.26 5.96
CA GLY A 90 3.11 -19.04 5.21
C GLY A 90 3.62 -19.03 3.77
N ASN A 91 4.28 -20.09 3.31
CA ASN A 91 4.67 -20.20 1.91
C ASN A 91 3.46 -20.48 1.01
N TYR A 92 3.50 -20.02 -0.23
CA TYR A 92 2.52 -20.36 -1.24
C TYR A 92 3.20 -20.51 -2.60
N SER A 93 2.68 -21.38 -3.44
CA SER A 93 3.20 -21.57 -4.79
C SER A 93 2.12 -22.14 -5.70
N ASP A 94 2.13 -21.74 -6.96
CA ASP A 94 1.33 -22.36 -8.03
C ASP A 94 2.11 -22.32 -9.35
N SER A 95 1.80 -23.26 -10.25
CA SER A 95 2.52 -23.44 -11.50
C SER A 95 1.55 -23.63 -12.67
N PHE A 96 1.84 -22.98 -13.79
CA PHE A 96 1.08 -23.14 -15.03
C PHE A 96 2.00 -22.99 -16.25
N THR A 97 1.53 -23.47 -17.39
CA THR A 97 2.29 -23.40 -18.65
C THR A 97 2.05 -22.07 -19.34
N ALA A 98 3.13 -21.42 -19.78
CA ALA A 98 3.07 -20.21 -20.60
C ALA A 98 2.49 -20.55 -21.98
N GLY A 99 1.38 -19.89 -22.32
CA GLY A 99 0.63 -20.12 -23.54
C GLY A 99 -0.85 -19.74 -23.35
N GLY A 100 -1.63 -19.80 -24.43
CA GLY A 100 -3.06 -19.46 -24.41
C GLY A 100 -3.32 -17.98 -24.13
N MET A 101 -3.78 -17.64 -22.91
CA MET A 101 -4.02 -16.24 -22.51
C MET A 101 -2.72 -15.44 -22.34
N ILE A 102 -1.58 -16.12 -22.16
CA ILE A 102 -0.23 -15.55 -22.24
C ILE A 102 0.26 -15.75 -23.67
N SER A 103 -0.03 -14.78 -24.54
CA SER A 103 0.27 -14.88 -25.98
C SER A 103 0.93 -13.64 -26.56
N ALA A 104 0.73 -12.47 -25.95
CA ALA A 104 1.41 -11.24 -26.34
C ALA A 104 2.86 -11.26 -25.85
N GLU A 105 3.81 -10.93 -26.71
CA GLU A 105 5.19 -10.69 -26.30
C GLU A 105 5.28 -9.46 -25.39
N GLY A 106 6.07 -9.53 -24.32
CA GLY A 106 6.36 -8.40 -23.44
C GLY A 106 6.35 -8.73 -21.95
N ASP A 107 6.22 -7.69 -21.14
CA ASP A 107 6.33 -7.75 -19.68
C ASP A 107 4.97 -7.98 -19.01
N TYR A 108 4.82 -9.13 -18.37
CA TYR A 108 3.62 -9.51 -17.63
C TYR A 108 3.79 -9.16 -16.15
N THR A 109 2.77 -8.51 -15.57
CA THR A 109 2.77 -8.15 -14.15
C THR A 109 2.04 -9.20 -13.34
N VAL A 110 2.70 -9.73 -12.32
CA VAL A 110 2.14 -10.65 -11.33
C VAL A 110 1.95 -9.89 -10.02
N LYS A 111 0.69 -9.58 -9.67
CA LYS A 111 0.35 -8.88 -8.43
C LYS A 111 -0.24 -9.87 -7.42
N ALA A 112 0.40 -10.00 -6.27
CA ALA A 112 -0.09 -10.76 -5.13
C ALA A 112 -0.82 -9.86 -4.12
N LYS A 113 -1.93 -10.34 -3.57
CA LYS A 113 -2.70 -9.68 -2.50
C LYS A 113 -3.04 -10.66 -1.40
N TRP A 114 -2.86 -10.23 -0.15
CA TRP A 114 -3.24 -10.99 1.04
C TRP A 114 -3.77 -10.04 2.11
N GLY A 115 -5.07 -10.10 2.38
CA GLY A 115 -5.75 -9.11 3.20
C GLY A 115 -5.54 -7.68 2.66
N ALA A 116 -4.96 -6.81 3.49
CA ALA A 116 -4.60 -5.44 3.11
C ALA A 116 -3.20 -5.30 2.49
N GLN A 117 -2.40 -6.38 2.48
CA GLN A 117 -1.05 -6.37 1.94
C GLN A 117 -1.06 -6.68 0.44
N SER A 118 -0.19 -6.03 -0.32
CA SER A 118 0.03 -6.34 -1.73
C SER A 118 1.48 -6.19 -2.11
N ASN A 119 1.93 -7.07 -3.01
CA ASN A 119 3.26 -6.99 -3.62
C ASN A 119 3.15 -7.39 -5.10
N GLN A 120 4.16 -7.10 -5.91
CA GLN A 120 4.16 -7.48 -7.32
C GLN A 120 5.55 -7.80 -7.84
N THR A 121 5.59 -8.64 -8.86
CA THR A 121 6.79 -8.94 -9.65
C THR A 121 6.43 -8.95 -11.13
N VAL A 122 7.44 -8.98 -12.00
CA VAL A 122 7.28 -8.95 -13.45
C VAL A 122 8.09 -10.09 -14.06
N PHE A 123 7.54 -10.75 -15.07
CA PHE A 123 8.29 -11.66 -15.93
C PHE A 123 8.09 -11.27 -17.39
N LYS A 124 9.08 -11.59 -18.23
CA LYS A 124 9.05 -11.36 -19.68
C LYS A 124 8.58 -12.60 -20.42
N TYR A 125 7.76 -12.42 -21.44
CA TYR A 125 7.32 -13.48 -22.34
C TYR A 125 7.77 -13.22 -23.78
N GLY A 126 8.47 -14.18 -24.38
CA GLY A 126 9.05 -14.07 -25.73
C GLY A 126 8.09 -14.36 -26.90
N GLY A 127 6.83 -14.71 -26.63
CA GLY A 127 5.84 -15.03 -27.67
C GLY A 127 5.98 -16.45 -28.25
N SER A 128 5.01 -16.82 -29.10
CA SER A 128 4.89 -18.16 -29.71
C SER A 128 5.82 -18.41 -30.91
N SER A 129 6.76 -17.51 -31.22
CA SER A 129 7.68 -17.69 -32.35
C SER A 129 8.77 -18.69 -31.97
N GLY A 130 8.59 -19.94 -32.40
CA GLY A 130 9.47 -21.06 -32.09
C GLY A 130 10.95 -20.79 -32.39
N ALA A 131 11.73 -20.70 -31.32
CA ALA A 131 13.13 -21.08 -31.26
C ALA A 131 13.46 -21.41 -29.79
N PRO A 132 13.92 -22.63 -29.47
CA PRO A 132 14.30 -22.96 -28.11
C PRO A 132 15.61 -22.24 -27.81
N VAL A 133 15.60 -21.29 -26.88
CA VAL A 133 16.83 -20.78 -26.29
C VAL A 133 17.12 -21.63 -25.07
N VAL A 134 18.26 -22.31 -25.18
CA VAL A 134 18.87 -23.23 -24.23
C VAL A 134 19.04 -22.56 -22.86
N GLU A 135 18.62 -23.24 -21.80
CA GLU A 135 18.95 -22.87 -20.42
C GLU A 135 19.61 -24.07 -19.74
N GLU A 136 20.72 -23.80 -19.05
CA GLU A 136 21.53 -24.76 -18.32
C GLU A 136 20.72 -25.48 -17.24
N GLU A 137 20.73 -26.81 -17.28
CA GLU A 137 20.31 -27.65 -16.18
C GLU A 137 21.35 -27.60 -15.06
N VAL A 138 20.92 -27.22 -13.85
CA VAL A 138 21.62 -27.57 -12.60
C VAL A 138 20.74 -28.59 -11.87
N PRO A 139 21.28 -29.76 -11.49
CA PRO A 139 20.47 -30.93 -11.15
C PRO A 139 19.90 -30.86 -9.73
N GLU A 140 18.62 -31.19 -9.58
CA GLU A 140 18.00 -31.41 -8.28
C GLU A 140 18.11 -32.89 -7.88
N SER A 141 18.51 -33.11 -6.63
CA SER A 141 18.80 -34.40 -6.03
C SER A 141 17.52 -35.21 -5.78
N THR A 142 17.42 -36.36 -6.45
CA THR A 142 16.59 -37.51 -6.07
C THR A 142 16.70 -37.85 -4.58
N GLN A 143 15.58 -37.96 -3.87
CA GLN A 143 15.31 -39.12 -3.02
C GLN A 143 13.82 -39.48 -3.04
N THR A 144 13.59 -40.70 -3.50
CA THR A 144 12.35 -41.47 -3.46
C THR A 144 12.10 -41.96 -2.03
N GLN A 145 10.88 -41.81 -1.51
CA GLN A 145 10.23 -42.86 -0.71
C GLN A 145 8.73 -42.93 -1.04
N VAL A 146 8.34 -44.15 -1.40
CA VAL A 146 7.02 -44.65 -1.75
C VAL A 146 6.35 -45.12 -0.46
N VAL A 147 5.06 -44.83 -0.23
CA VAL A 147 4.09 -45.80 0.31
C VAL A 147 2.67 -45.39 -0.15
N ASP A 148 2.00 -46.36 -0.77
CA ASP A 148 0.59 -46.44 -1.16
C ASP A 148 -0.42 -46.17 -0.02
N GLU A 149 -1.58 -45.59 -0.32
CA GLU A 149 -2.87 -46.31 -0.34
C GLU A 149 -4.02 -45.40 -0.79
N GLU A 150 -4.96 -46.02 -1.51
CA GLU A 150 -6.20 -45.46 -2.08
C GLU A 150 -7.40 -45.72 -1.10
N PRO A 151 -8.66 -45.45 -1.48
CA PRO A 151 -9.47 -44.27 -1.21
C PRO A 151 -10.58 -44.48 -0.16
N GLU A 152 -11.37 -43.42 0.13
CA GLU A 152 -12.85 -43.40 0.12
C GLU A 152 -13.44 -42.31 1.05
N VAL A 153 -14.45 -41.60 0.54
CA VAL A 153 -15.82 -41.39 1.10
C VAL A 153 -16.30 -39.94 0.92
N ASP A 154 -17.34 -39.80 0.09
CA ASP A 154 -18.27 -38.69 -0.04
C ASP A 154 -18.95 -38.32 1.29
N GLU A 155 -19.08 -37.02 1.60
CA GLU A 155 -20.28 -36.52 2.28
C GLU A 155 -20.75 -35.18 1.65
N GLU A 156 -22.06 -35.12 1.42
CA GLU A 156 -22.86 -34.08 0.77
C GLU A 156 -22.88 -32.71 1.49
N PRO A 157 -23.34 -31.62 0.82
CA PRO A 157 -23.29 -30.27 1.38
C PRO A 157 -24.47 -30.00 2.32
N VAL A 158 -24.19 -29.46 3.51
CA VAL A 158 -25.23 -28.94 4.40
C VAL A 158 -25.46 -27.46 4.10
N MET A 159 -26.71 -27.15 3.72
CA MET A 159 -27.19 -25.80 3.43
C MET A 159 -27.22 -24.87 4.66
N GLU A 160 -26.77 -23.64 4.41
CA GLU A 160 -27.45 -22.37 4.70
C GLU A 160 -27.96 -22.11 6.14
N SER A 161 -27.25 -21.24 6.87
CA SER A 161 -27.86 -20.43 7.92
C SER A 161 -27.84 -18.96 7.48
N SER A 162 -29.03 -18.41 7.28
CA SER A 162 -29.32 -17.00 7.03
C SER A 162 -28.79 -16.10 8.16
N GLN A 163 -27.56 -15.60 8.02
CA GLN A 163 -27.09 -14.49 8.84
C GLN A 163 -27.49 -13.17 8.17
N PRO A 164 -28.02 -12.18 8.91
CA PRO A 164 -28.35 -10.89 8.33
C PRO A 164 -27.08 -10.21 7.83
N VAL A 165 -27.02 -9.94 6.53
CA VAL A 165 -25.92 -9.18 5.92
C VAL A 165 -26.10 -7.72 6.29
N CYS A 166 -25.19 -7.21 7.11
CA CYS A 166 -25.13 -5.80 7.46
C CYS A 166 -24.68 -4.96 6.26
N GLY A 167 -25.22 -3.75 6.12
CA GLY A 167 -24.87 -2.83 5.03
C GLY A 167 -23.41 -2.32 5.13
N PRO A 168 -22.87 -1.74 4.04
CA PRO A 168 -21.50 -1.24 4.01
C PRO A 168 -21.23 -0.24 5.14
N GLY A 169 -20.12 -0.43 5.87
CA GLY A 169 -19.73 0.38 7.03
C GLY A 169 -20.27 -0.11 8.39
N THR A 170 -20.97 -1.25 8.43
CA THR A 170 -21.48 -1.84 9.67
C THR A 170 -21.03 -3.30 9.81
N VAL A 171 -20.68 -3.68 11.04
CA VAL A 171 -20.31 -5.07 11.39
C VAL A 171 -21.38 -5.66 12.28
N LEU A 172 -21.66 -6.95 12.11
CA LEU A 172 -22.61 -7.67 12.94
C LEU A 172 -21.98 -7.94 14.32
N LYS A 173 -22.44 -7.24 15.36
CA LYS A 173 -22.09 -7.54 16.77
C LYS A 173 -23.36 -7.89 17.53
N ASN A 174 -23.38 -9.05 18.17
CA ASN A 174 -24.53 -9.52 18.96
C ASN A 174 -25.86 -9.49 18.18
N ASN A 175 -25.86 -9.95 16.91
CA ASN A 175 -27.01 -9.91 16.00
C ASN A 175 -27.58 -8.51 15.71
N VAL A 176 -26.82 -7.45 16.00
CA VAL A 176 -27.15 -6.06 15.67
C VAL A 176 -26.05 -5.50 14.77
N CYS A 177 -26.43 -4.89 13.65
CA CYS A 177 -25.49 -4.17 12.82
C CYS A 177 -25.06 -2.89 13.55
N VAL A 178 -23.80 -2.84 13.98
CA VAL A 178 -23.21 -1.64 14.60
C VAL A 178 -22.27 -0.98 13.61
N ALA A 179 -22.19 0.35 13.65
CA ALA A 179 -21.18 1.07 12.89
C ALA A 179 -19.80 0.50 13.22
N GLU A 180 -19.07 0.07 12.20
CA GLU A 180 -17.70 -0.36 12.37
C GLU A 180 -16.90 0.87 12.82
N GLN A 181 -16.42 0.87 14.05
CA GLN A 181 -15.38 1.82 14.45
C GLN A 181 -14.11 1.42 13.69
N GLN A 182 -14.02 1.83 12.42
CA GLN A 182 -12.82 1.66 11.62
C GLN A 182 -11.69 2.40 12.33
N LYS A 183 -10.82 1.62 12.98
CA LYS A 183 -9.67 2.12 13.77
C LYS A 183 -8.52 2.65 12.89
N GLY A 184 -8.84 3.12 11.69
CA GLY A 184 -7.89 3.63 10.71
C GLY A 184 -8.46 3.48 9.30
N GLY A 185 -8.59 4.60 8.58
CA GLY A 185 -9.08 4.63 7.21
C GLY A 185 -9.66 5.99 6.79
N GLY A 186 -10.15 6.77 7.76
CA GLY A 186 -10.76 8.08 7.52
C GLY A 186 -9.81 9.27 7.67
N CYS A 187 -10.07 10.35 6.93
CA CYS A 187 -9.41 11.65 7.14
C CYS A 187 -10.00 12.35 8.37
N LEU A 188 -9.74 11.85 9.58
CA LEU A 188 -10.37 12.28 10.84
C LEU A 188 -10.28 13.80 11.10
N ILE A 189 -9.08 14.36 10.97
CA ILE A 189 -8.84 15.81 11.17
C ILE A 189 -9.61 16.62 10.13
N ALA A 190 -9.52 16.23 8.85
CA ALA A 190 -10.25 16.95 7.79
C ALA A 190 -11.77 16.83 7.98
N THR A 191 -12.25 15.66 8.40
CA THR A 191 -13.67 15.41 8.69
C THR A 191 -14.16 16.30 9.84
N ALA A 192 -13.37 16.44 10.90
CA ALA A 192 -13.70 17.34 12.01
C ALA A 192 -13.67 18.82 11.58
N ALA A 193 -12.67 19.23 10.79
CA ALA A 193 -12.51 20.58 10.27
C ALA A 193 -13.65 21.00 9.31
N PHE A 194 -14.04 20.11 8.38
CA PHE A 194 -15.05 20.39 7.36
C PHE A 194 -16.46 19.92 7.73
N GLY A 195 -16.59 19.16 8.83
CA GLY A 195 -17.86 18.80 9.46
C GLY A 195 -18.57 17.57 8.87
N SER A 196 -18.05 16.95 7.82
CA SER A 196 -18.62 15.74 7.22
C SER A 196 -17.58 14.95 6.45
N GLU A 197 -17.66 13.63 6.49
CA GLU A 197 -16.87 12.75 5.61
C GLU A 197 -17.27 12.91 4.14
N MET A 198 -18.50 13.37 3.89
CA MET A 198 -19.04 13.68 2.56
C MET A 198 -18.77 15.13 2.14
N ALA A 199 -18.02 15.91 2.92
CA ALA A 199 -17.63 17.25 2.52
C ALA A 199 -16.75 17.18 1.25
N PRO A 200 -16.92 18.09 0.27
CA PRO A 200 -16.15 18.06 -0.98
C PRO A 200 -14.63 18.01 -0.77
N GLN A 201 -14.13 18.71 0.26
CA GLN A 201 -12.70 18.73 0.58
C GLN A 201 -12.18 17.38 1.09
N VAL A 202 -13.02 16.65 1.83
CA VAL A 202 -12.67 15.33 2.37
C VAL A 202 -12.76 14.28 1.27
N GLN A 203 -13.77 14.36 0.40
CA GLN A 203 -13.89 13.50 -0.77
C GLN A 203 -12.73 13.70 -1.74
N PHE A 204 -12.36 14.95 -2.01
CA PHE A 204 -11.17 15.27 -2.81
C PHE A 204 -9.90 14.59 -2.26
N LEU A 205 -9.67 14.61 -0.94
CA LEU A 205 -8.53 13.89 -0.34
C LEU A 205 -8.61 12.38 -0.55
N ARG A 206 -9.82 11.80 -0.49
CA ARG A 206 -10.04 10.37 -0.72
C ARG A 206 -9.81 10.00 -2.18
N GLU A 207 -10.28 10.82 -3.11
CA GLU A 207 -10.07 10.63 -4.55
C GLU A 207 -8.58 10.68 -4.91
N ILE A 208 -7.84 11.68 -4.42
CA ILE A 208 -6.38 11.74 -4.62
C ILE A 208 -5.69 10.53 -4.00
N ARG A 209 -6.07 10.16 -2.78
CA ARG A 209 -5.47 9.01 -2.10
C ARG A 209 -5.73 7.72 -2.87
N ASP A 210 -7.00 7.41 -3.15
CA ASP A 210 -7.44 6.12 -3.68
C ASP A 210 -7.21 6.02 -5.20
N GLY A 211 -7.43 7.12 -5.93
CA GLY A 211 -7.33 7.20 -7.38
C GLY A 211 -5.94 7.52 -7.92
N THR A 212 -5.07 8.16 -7.12
CA THR A 212 -3.74 8.58 -7.58
C THR A 212 -2.64 7.95 -6.74
N VAL A 213 -2.59 8.24 -5.43
CA VAL A 213 -1.46 7.85 -4.57
C VAL A 213 -1.36 6.33 -4.39
N LEU A 214 -2.47 5.67 -4.07
CA LEU A 214 -2.49 4.22 -3.82
C LEU A 214 -2.39 3.37 -5.10
N GLN A 215 -2.47 3.99 -6.28
CA GLN A 215 -2.25 3.28 -7.54
C GLN A 215 -0.77 3.03 -7.84
N THR A 216 0.15 3.62 -7.05
CA THR A 216 1.59 3.50 -7.23
C THR A 216 2.27 2.79 -6.05
N GLN A 217 3.40 2.13 -6.30
CA GLN A 217 4.17 1.45 -5.23
C GLN A 217 4.78 2.46 -4.25
N SER A 218 5.32 3.56 -4.78
CA SER A 218 5.89 4.64 -3.97
C SER A 218 4.83 5.32 -3.08
N GLY A 219 3.66 5.61 -3.64
CA GLY A 219 2.56 6.23 -2.91
C GLY A 219 1.95 5.31 -1.83
N SER A 220 1.76 4.02 -2.11
CA SER A 220 1.25 3.06 -1.11
C SER A 220 2.21 2.83 0.06
N THR A 221 3.51 2.76 -0.21
CA THR A 221 4.56 2.67 0.82
C THR A 221 4.58 3.92 1.70
N PHE A 222 4.58 5.11 1.07
CA PHE A 222 4.47 6.38 1.78
C PHE A 222 3.21 6.43 2.65
N MET A 223 2.07 5.99 2.11
CA MET A 223 0.79 6.07 2.80
C MET A 223 0.68 5.08 3.97
N THR A 224 1.38 3.96 3.91
CA THR A 224 1.52 3.04 5.05
C THR A 224 2.22 3.72 6.23
N GLY A 225 3.38 4.33 5.98
CA GLY A 225 4.12 5.06 7.02
C GLY A 225 3.37 6.30 7.52
N PHE A 226 2.79 7.08 6.60
CA PHE A 226 1.97 8.23 6.94
C PHE A 226 0.78 7.84 7.82
N ASN A 227 0.03 6.79 7.46
CA ASN A 227 -1.13 6.35 8.22
C ASN A 227 -0.77 5.94 9.64
N GLN A 228 0.34 5.21 9.83
CA GLN A 228 0.82 4.83 11.15
C GLN A 228 1.05 6.06 12.04
N PHE A 229 1.72 7.08 11.50
CA PHE A 229 1.95 8.32 12.22
C PHE A 229 0.66 9.13 12.41
N TYR A 230 -0.12 9.33 11.35
CA TYR A 230 -1.36 10.10 11.33
C TYR A 230 -2.39 9.59 12.33
N TYR A 231 -2.67 8.28 12.35
CA TYR A 231 -3.65 7.69 13.26
C TYR A 231 -3.18 7.62 14.71
N SER A 232 -1.89 7.84 14.98
CA SER A 232 -1.38 7.91 16.37
C SER A 232 -1.83 9.16 17.12
N PHE A 233 -2.16 10.25 16.42
CA PHE A 233 -2.55 11.52 17.04
C PHE A 233 -3.86 12.11 16.50
N SER A 234 -4.28 11.75 15.29
CA SER A 234 -5.47 12.34 14.65
C SER A 234 -6.77 12.16 15.42
N PRO A 235 -7.04 11.07 16.17
CA PRO A 235 -8.26 10.97 16.97
C PRO A 235 -8.33 12.07 18.04
N ALA A 236 -7.23 12.29 18.79
CA ALA A 236 -7.19 13.31 19.83
C ALA A 236 -7.36 14.74 19.27
N VAL A 237 -6.78 15.01 18.09
CA VAL A 237 -6.94 16.29 17.41
C VAL A 237 -8.40 16.48 16.94
N ALA A 238 -8.99 15.47 16.30
CA ALA A 238 -10.37 15.53 15.83
C ALA A 238 -11.36 15.69 16.98
N ASP A 239 -11.12 15.02 18.11
CA ASP A 239 -11.90 15.18 19.33
C ASP A 239 -11.84 16.63 19.83
N TYR A 240 -10.63 17.21 19.89
CA TYR A 240 -10.41 18.59 20.33
C TYR A 240 -11.03 19.63 19.37
N GLU A 241 -11.05 19.37 18.05
CA GLU A 241 -11.76 20.20 17.08
C GLU A 241 -13.28 20.24 17.31
N ARG A 242 -13.88 19.11 17.70
CA ARG A 242 -15.32 19.05 18.01
C ARG A 242 -15.68 19.82 19.27
N GLU A 243 -14.76 19.88 20.23
CA GLU A 243 -14.95 20.61 21.49
C GLU A 243 -14.70 22.12 21.33
N ASN A 244 -13.83 22.53 20.40
CA ASN A 244 -13.37 23.92 20.27
C ASN A 244 -13.58 24.50 18.86
N PRO A 245 -14.66 25.27 18.63
CA PRO A 245 -14.96 25.88 17.33
C PRO A 245 -13.85 26.79 16.79
N ALA A 246 -13.14 27.52 17.67
CA ALA A 246 -12.02 28.38 17.26
C ALA A 246 -10.80 27.55 16.81
N PHE A 247 -10.56 26.41 17.45
CA PHE A 247 -9.49 25.50 17.05
C PHE A 247 -9.82 24.84 15.71
N LYS A 248 -11.07 24.38 15.54
CA LYS A 248 -11.57 23.86 14.25
C LYS A 248 -11.33 24.85 13.10
N GLU A 249 -11.68 26.13 13.25
CA GLU A 249 -11.43 27.12 12.19
C GLU A 249 -9.94 27.37 11.96
N THR A 250 -9.12 27.31 13.01
CA THR A 250 -7.65 27.40 12.87
C THR A 250 -7.11 26.21 12.08
N VAL A 251 -7.54 25.00 12.40
CA VAL A 251 -7.17 23.77 11.69
C VAL A 251 -7.63 23.83 10.23
N LYS A 252 -8.87 24.25 9.98
CA LYS A 252 -9.40 24.45 8.63
C LYS A 252 -8.55 25.43 7.80
N ILE A 253 -8.21 26.59 8.37
CA ILE A 253 -7.30 27.56 7.72
C ILE A 253 -5.93 26.93 7.48
N ALA A 254 -5.42 26.16 8.44
CA ALA A 254 -4.11 25.53 8.35
C ALA A 254 -4.07 24.42 7.29
N ILE A 255 -5.13 23.65 7.05
CA ILE A 255 -5.10 22.54 6.07
C ILE A 255 -5.47 23.00 4.65
N THR A 256 -6.21 24.11 4.51
CA THR A 256 -6.68 24.61 3.20
C THR A 256 -5.57 24.80 2.16
N PRO A 257 -4.40 25.39 2.49
CA PRO A 257 -3.33 25.53 1.50
C PRO A 257 -2.76 24.18 1.05
N MET A 258 -2.71 23.19 1.93
CA MET A 258 -2.30 21.83 1.57
C MET A 258 -3.28 21.20 0.57
N LEU A 259 -4.60 21.35 0.78
CA LEU A 259 -5.63 20.89 -0.16
C LEU A 259 -5.42 21.49 -1.56
N THR A 260 -5.11 22.79 -1.64
CA THR A 260 -4.85 23.44 -2.93
C THR A 260 -3.57 22.94 -3.60
N SER A 261 -2.53 22.62 -2.83
CA SER A 261 -1.29 22.05 -3.38
C SER A 261 -1.48 20.64 -3.92
N LEU A 262 -2.31 19.84 -3.25
CA LEU A 262 -2.65 18.48 -3.69
C LEU A 262 -3.51 18.47 -4.95
N ALA A 263 -4.30 19.52 -5.19
CA ALA A 263 -5.12 19.64 -6.40
C ALA A 263 -4.28 19.63 -7.68
N ILE A 264 -2.99 19.98 -7.61
CA ILE A 264 -2.05 19.91 -8.73
C ILE A 264 -1.94 18.47 -9.26
N LEU A 265 -2.03 17.46 -8.39
CA LEU A 265 -1.95 16.04 -8.79
C LEU A 265 -3.09 15.60 -9.72
N ASN A 266 -4.23 16.28 -9.71
CA ASN A 266 -5.34 15.98 -10.63
C ASN A 266 -5.16 16.59 -12.03
N TYR A 267 -4.20 17.49 -12.21
CA TYR A 267 -3.95 18.15 -13.50
C TYR A 267 -2.72 17.61 -14.23
N VAL A 268 -1.98 16.70 -13.59
CA VAL A 268 -0.80 16.06 -14.17
C VAL A 268 -1.11 14.58 -14.39
N ASP A 269 -0.94 14.11 -15.61
CA ASP A 269 -0.99 12.68 -15.91
C ASP A 269 0.29 12.05 -15.35
N ILE A 270 0.13 11.12 -14.40
CA ILE A 270 1.23 10.42 -13.74
C ILE A 270 1.30 9.03 -14.35
N ASP A 271 2.13 8.88 -15.37
CA ASP A 271 2.23 7.65 -16.15
C ASP A 271 3.35 6.73 -15.64
N SER A 272 4.17 7.21 -14.70
CA SER A 272 5.33 6.49 -14.15
C SER A 272 5.53 6.66 -12.64
N GLU A 273 6.23 5.72 -12.01
CA GLU A 273 6.56 5.79 -10.58
C GLU A 273 7.53 6.93 -10.25
N GLU A 274 8.45 7.26 -11.16
CA GLU A 274 9.41 8.36 -11.00
C GLU A 274 8.71 9.71 -10.96
N GLU A 275 7.69 9.91 -11.80
CA GLU A 275 6.86 11.12 -11.80
C GLU A 275 6.05 11.24 -10.51
N MET A 276 5.44 10.15 -10.03
CA MET A 276 4.72 10.16 -8.74
C MET A 276 5.65 10.57 -7.59
N LEU A 277 6.86 10.01 -7.54
CA LEU A 277 7.85 10.37 -6.54
C LEU A 277 8.27 11.83 -6.68
N GLY A 278 8.53 12.30 -7.90
CA GLY A 278 8.91 13.68 -8.19
C GLY A 278 7.84 14.68 -7.75
N TYR A 279 6.59 14.48 -8.17
CA TYR A 279 5.46 15.32 -7.78
C TYR A 279 5.16 15.22 -6.28
N GLY A 280 5.22 14.02 -5.70
CA GLY A 280 5.02 13.81 -4.27
C GLY A 280 6.05 14.57 -3.42
N ILE A 281 7.34 14.44 -3.75
CA ILE A 281 8.43 15.19 -3.09
C ILE A 281 8.24 16.70 -3.32
N GLY A 282 7.89 17.10 -4.55
CA GLY A 282 7.63 18.50 -4.88
C GLY A 282 6.52 19.13 -4.03
N ILE A 283 5.41 18.42 -3.83
CA ILE A 283 4.30 18.88 -2.99
C ILE A 283 4.69 18.94 -1.53
N ILE A 284 5.45 17.96 -1.01
CA ILE A 284 5.95 17.99 0.36
C ILE A 284 6.84 19.22 0.57
N LEU A 285 7.78 19.47 -0.34
CA LEU A 285 8.67 20.64 -0.29
C LEU A 285 7.89 21.96 -0.41
N LEU A 286 6.87 22.01 -1.27
CA LEU A 286 5.99 23.16 -1.42
C LEU A 286 5.23 23.47 -0.12
N ASN A 287 4.68 22.45 0.53
CA ASN A 287 3.99 22.60 1.81
C ASN A 287 4.97 23.05 2.92
N ILE A 288 6.17 22.46 3.00
CA ILE A 288 7.21 22.90 3.95
C ILE A 288 7.57 24.37 3.71
N GLY A 289 7.76 24.76 2.45
CA GLY A 289 8.03 26.13 2.05
C GLY A 289 6.92 27.09 2.49
N MET A 290 5.67 26.68 2.32
CA MET A 290 4.50 27.47 2.64
C MET A 290 4.26 27.61 4.16
N TYR A 291 4.37 26.52 4.93
CA TYR A 291 4.08 26.54 6.37
C TYR A 291 5.23 27.06 7.23
N PHE A 292 6.48 26.89 6.79
CA PHE A 292 7.64 27.24 7.62
C PHE A 292 8.45 28.39 7.00
N VAL A 293 8.86 28.27 5.74
CA VAL A 293 9.80 29.21 5.12
C VAL A 293 9.17 30.58 4.89
N ALA A 294 7.97 30.63 4.30
CA ALA A 294 7.29 31.89 4.00
C ALA A 294 6.96 32.69 5.28
N PRO A 295 6.34 32.11 6.34
CA PRO A 295 6.14 32.80 7.60
C PRO A 295 7.44 33.26 8.25
N ALA A 296 8.49 32.42 8.27
CA ALA A 296 9.79 32.80 8.83
C ALA A 296 10.44 33.98 8.09
N ALA A 297 10.38 33.99 6.75
CA ALA A 297 10.88 35.08 5.94
C ALA A 297 10.11 36.39 6.17
N ILE A 298 8.78 36.32 6.31
CA ILE A 298 7.93 37.47 6.65
C ILE A 298 8.33 38.03 8.02
N ILE A 299 8.44 37.17 9.04
CA ILE A 299 8.85 37.57 10.40
C ILE A 299 10.24 38.21 10.39
N PHE A 300 11.20 37.62 9.67
CA PHE A 300 12.55 38.17 9.55
C PHE A 300 12.55 39.54 8.87
N LYS A 301 11.78 39.71 7.79
CA LYS A 301 11.64 40.98 7.07
C LYS A 301 10.98 42.06 7.92
N ILE A 302 9.97 41.72 8.72
CA ILE A 302 9.33 42.66 9.66
C ILE A 302 10.32 43.05 10.76
N ARG A 303 11.08 42.10 11.31
CA ARG A 303 12.07 42.35 12.36
C ARG A 303 13.24 43.21 11.88
N ASN A 304 13.70 43.02 10.64
CA ASN A 304 14.78 43.81 10.05
C ASN A 304 14.31 45.19 9.51
N ARG A 305 13.00 45.44 9.48
CA ARG A 305 12.43 46.76 9.14
C ARG A 305 12.24 47.67 10.37
N LYS A 306 12.38 47.13 11.58
CA LYS A 306 12.50 47.88 12.83
C LYS A 306 13.98 48.07 13.17
#